data_AF-A0A9W5PWQ1-F1
#
_entry.id   AF-A0A9W5PWQ1-F1
#
_cell.length_a   1.000
_cell.length_b   1.000
_cell.length_c   1.000
_cell.angle_alpha   90.00
_cell.angle_beta   90.00
_cell.angle_gamma   90.00
#
_symmetry.space_group_name_H-M   'P 1'
#
loop_
_entity.id
_entity.type
_entity.pdbx_description
1 polymer ?
#
loop_
_entity_poly.entity_id
_entity_poly.type
_entity_poly.pdbx_seq_one_letter_code
_entity_poly.pdbx_strand_id
1 'polypeptide(L)'
;MDNVLKGKIAVLGLVPIDKKAYIKYLKPLEKAHKKAGIDVKYYKLYGGKPMFYSVEYLEQTSIKVLLERDRWRKDLSVRGEDICN
;
A
#
# COMPACT_ATOMS: atom_id res chain seq x y z
N MET A 1 15.41 -13.40 -1.15
CA MET A 1 14.58 -12.23 -0.79
C MET A 1 15.32 -11.01 -1.31
N ASP A 2 14.82 -10.40 -2.37
CA ASP A 2 15.49 -9.30 -3.07
C ASP A 2 15.82 -8.14 -2.13
N ASN A 3 17.12 -7.87 -1.96
CA ASN A 3 17.61 -6.71 -1.22
C ASN A 3 17.02 -5.40 -1.78
N VAL A 4 16.75 -5.38 -3.09
CA VAL A 4 16.08 -4.28 -3.79
C VAL A 4 14.65 -4.07 -3.26
N LEU A 5 13.88 -5.15 -3.06
CA LEU A 5 12.51 -5.07 -2.56
C LEU A 5 12.49 -4.58 -1.11
N LYS A 6 13.37 -5.12 -0.26
CA LYS A 6 13.53 -4.64 1.13
C LYS A 6 13.88 -3.17 1.19
N GLY A 7 14.79 -2.70 0.33
CA GLY A 7 15.13 -1.28 0.21
C GLY A 7 13.92 -0.42 -0.18
N LYS A 8 13.13 -0.85 -1.17
CA LYS A 8 11.89 -0.16 -1.57
C LYS A 8 10.88 -0.07 -0.42
N ILE A 9 10.65 -1.18 0.28
CA ILE A 9 9.72 -1.25 1.42
C ILE A 9 10.15 -0.30 2.54
N ALA A 10 11.44 -0.30 2.88
CA ALA A 10 12.00 0.58 3.91
C ALA A 10 11.88 2.07 3.53
N VAL A 11 12.22 2.41 2.28
CA VAL A 11 12.12 3.79 1.77
C VAL A 11 10.67 4.30 1.73
N LEU A 12 9.74 3.43 1.36
CA LEU A 12 8.31 3.76 1.34
C LEU A 12 7.65 3.68 2.71
N GLY A 13 8.28 3.06 3.71
CA GLY A 13 7.66 2.78 5.01
C GLY A 13 6.42 1.91 4.88
N LEU A 14 6.44 0.91 3.99
CA LEU A 14 5.34 -0.05 3.86
C LEU A 14 5.36 -1.03 5.04
N VAL A 15 4.19 -1.30 5.61
CA VAL A 15 4.01 -2.22 6.71
C VAL A 15 3.59 -3.58 6.15
N PRO A 16 4.21 -4.70 6.55
CA PRO A 16 3.73 -6.02 6.18
C PRO A 16 2.32 -6.25 6.75
N ILE A 17 1.46 -6.94 6.01
CA ILE A 17 0.11 -7.24 6.49
C ILE A 17 0.20 -8.26 7.62
N ASP A 18 -0.05 -7.81 8.84
CA ASP A 18 -0.23 -8.67 10.01
C ASP A 18 -1.55 -9.44 9.95
N LYS A 19 -1.63 -10.58 10.66
CA LYS A 19 -2.86 -11.38 10.79
C LYS A 19 -4.07 -10.54 11.25
N LYS A 20 -3.84 -9.53 12.10
CA LYS A 20 -4.89 -8.60 12.56
C LYS A 20 -5.36 -7.68 11.45
N ALA A 21 -4.44 -7.08 10.69
CA ALA A 21 -4.76 -6.23 9.55
C ALA A 21 -5.42 -7.04 8.43
N TYR A 22 -4.98 -8.29 8.22
CA TYR A 22 -5.58 -9.24 7.31
C TYR A 22 -7.06 -9.48 7.68
N ILE A 23 -7.35 -9.81 8.94
CA ILE A 23 -8.72 -10.06 9.40
C ILE A 23 -9.59 -8.80 9.32
N LYS A 24 -9.04 -7.63 9.62
CA LYS A 24 -9.78 -6.37 9.63
C LYS A 24 -10.10 -5.85 8.22
N TYR A 25 -9.13 -5.92 7.32
CA TYR A 25 -9.24 -5.26 6.02
C TYR A 25 -9.29 -6.23 4.83
N LEU A 26 -8.58 -7.37 4.88
CA LEU A 26 -8.55 -8.34 3.79
C LEU A 26 -9.68 -9.36 3.85
N LYS A 27 -10.09 -9.82 5.03
CA LYS A 27 -11.20 -10.77 5.20
C LYS A 27 -12.50 -10.34 4.48
N PRO A 28 -12.95 -9.06 4.54
CA PRO A 28 -14.11 -8.65 3.75
C PRO A 28 -13.83 -8.64 2.23
N LEU A 29 -12.57 -8.44 1.83
CA LEU A 29 -12.11 -8.37 0.45
C LEU A 29 -11.69 -9.74 -0.11
N GLU A 30 -11.59 -10.79 0.71
CA GLU A 30 -11.13 -12.12 0.32
C GLU A 30 -11.98 -12.69 -0.83
N LYS A 31 -13.29 -12.42 -0.82
CA LYS A 31 -14.20 -12.86 -1.88
C LYS A 31 -13.87 -12.22 -3.24
N ALA A 32 -13.33 -11.00 -3.24
CA ALA A 32 -12.88 -10.29 -4.44
C ALA A 32 -11.43 -10.68 -4.81
N HIS A 33 -10.53 -10.77 -3.82
CA HIS A 33 -9.14 -11.17 -4.05
C HIS A 33 -9.01 -12.60 -4.57
N LYS A 34 -9.83 -13.54 -4.09
CA LYS A 34 -9.84 -14.93 -4.56
C LYS A 34 -10.30 -15.05 -6.02
N LYS A 35 -11.10 -14.09 -6.50
CA LYS A 35 -11.44 -13.95 -7.93
C LYS A 35 -10.30 -13.33 -8.75
N ALA A 36 -9.53 -12.44 -8.15
CA ALA A 36 -8.51 -11.65 -8.83
C ALA A 36 -7.09 -12.25 -8.76
N GLY A 37 -6.86 -13.26 -7.90
CA GLY A 37 -5.54 -13.87 -7.74
C GLY A 37 -4.46 -12.93 -7.17
N ILE A 38 -4.86 -11.84 -6.51
CA ILE A 38 -3.94 -10.77 -6.10
C ILE A 38 -3.36 -11.07 -4.71
N ASP A 39 -2.05 -11.38 -4.67
CA ASP A 39 -1.25 -11.55 -3.46
C ASP A 39 -0.73 -10.19 -2.94
N VAL A 40 -1.56 -9.52 -2.12
CA VAL A 40 -1.15 -8.32 -1.39
C VAL A 40 -0.41 -8.72 -0.12
N LYS A 41 0.82 -8.21 0.05
CA LYS A 41 1.66 -8.51 1.22
C LYS A 41 1.97 -7.30 2.09
N TYR A 42 1.85 -6.10 1.53
CA TYR A 42 2.20 -4.87 2.22
C TYR A 42 1.04 -3.89 2.19
N TYR A 43 0.97 -3.03 3.19
CA TYR A 43 0.00 -1.96 3.25
C TYR A 43 0.61 -0.69 3.86
N LYS A 44 -0.02 0.44 3.60
CA LYS A 44 0.32 1.72 4.22
C LYS A 44 -0.94 2.52 4.50
N LEU A 45 -0.98 3.19 5.63
CA LEU A 45 -2.07 4.08 6.01
C LEU A 45 -1.76 5.49 5.53
N TYR A 46 -2.67 6.05 4.72
CA TYR A 46 -2.63 7.45 4.29
C TYR A 46 -3.90 8.13 4.80
N GLY A 47 -3.77 9.10 5.72
CA GLY A 47 -4.92 9.82 6.29
C GLY A 47 -6.02 8.90 6.85
N GLY A 48 -5.66 7.77 7.46
CA GLY A 48 -6.60 6.78 8.00
C GLY A 48 -7.14 5.74 7.00
N LYS A 49 -6.85 5.86 5.69
CA LYS A 49 -7.23 4.87 4.67
C LYS A 49 -6.09 3.87 4.41
N PRO A 50 -6.30 2.56 4.57
CA PRO A 50 -5.30 1.55 4.25
C PRO A 50 -5.22 1.35 2.74
N MET A 51 -4.00 1.41 2.21
CA MET A 51 -3.70 1.18 0.81
C MET A 51 -2.79 -0.03 0.69
N PHE A 52 -3.23 -1.03 -0.08
CA PHE A 52 -2.55 -2.31 -0.24
C PHE A 52 -1.58 -2.28 -1.42
N TYR A 53 -0.49 -3.02 -1.28
CA TYR A 53 0.56 -3.19 -2.26
C TYR A 53 0.92 -4.66 -2.40
N SER A 54 0.90 -5.14 -3.64
CA SER A 54 1.35 -6.49 -4.02
C SER A 54 2.85 -6.51 -4.26
N VAL A 55 3.47 -7.68 -4.08
CA VAL A 55 4.91 -7.87 -4.36
C VAL A 55 5.21 -7.59 -5.83
N GLU A 56 4.42 -8.18 -6.72
CA GLU A 56 4.55 -8.02 -8.18
C GLU A 56 4.54 -6.54 -8.60
N TYR A 57 3.64 -5.74 -8.01
CA TYR A 57 3.59 -4.31 -8.27
C TYR A 57 4.85 -3.56 -7.80
N LEU A 58 5.42 -3.94 -6.65
CA LEU A 58 6.66 -3.35 -6.13
C LEU A 58 7.89 -3.79 -6.93
N GLU A 59 7.87 -4.98 -7.52
CA GLU A 59 8.91 -5.48 -8.41
C GLU A 59 8.85 -4.78 -9.76
N GLN A 60 7.67 -4.73 -10.39
CA GLN A 60 7.43 -4.10 -11.67
C GLN A 60 7.65 -2.58 -11.63
N THR A 61 7.32 -1.93 -10.50
CA THR A 61 7.46 -0.48 -10.37
C THR A 61 8.86 -0.08 -9.86
N SER A 62 9.47 0.88 -10.53
CA SER A 62 10.74 1.48 -10.10
C SER A 62 10.60 2.31 -8.82
N ILE A 63 11.66 2.37 -8.00
CA ILE A 63 11.64 3.10 -6.72
C ILE A 63 11.31 4.59 -6.88
N LYS A 64 11.78 5.22 -7.96
CA LYS A 64 11.50 6.63 -8.27
C LYS A 64 10.00 6.89 -8.41
N VAL A 65 9.31 6.05 -9.20
CA VAL A 65 7.86 6.15 -9.41
C VAL A 65 7.09 5.88 -8.12
N LEU A 66 7.55 4.92 -7.30
CA LEU A 66 6.93 4.66 -6.01
C LEU A 66 7.06 5.85 -5.05
N LEU A 67 8.23 6.50 -5.01
CA LEU A 67 8.49 7.70 -4.20
C LEU A 67 7.67 8.90 -4.65
N GLU A 68 7.56 9.12 -5.96
CA GLU A 68 6.68 10.16 -6.50
C GLU A 68 5.24 9.88 -6.07
N ARG A 69 4.72 8.67 -6.32
CA ARG A 69 3.36 8.28 -5.89
C ARG A 69 3.15 8.43 -4.39
N ASP A 70 4.16 8.15 -3.56
CA ASP A 70 4.09 8.36 -2.11
C ASP A 70 3.88 9.83 -1.75
N ARG A 71 4.63 10.73 -2.40
CA ARG A 71 4.47 12.19 -2.23
C ARG A 71 3.09 12.66 -2.68
N TRP A 72 2.65 12.24 -3.87
CA TRP A 72 1.32 12.55 -4.39
C TRP A 72 0.20 12.05 -3.45
N ARG A 73 0.34 10.84 -2.90
CA ARG A 73 -0.65 10.27 -1.98
C ARG A 73 -0.67 10.97 -0.62
N LYS A 74 0.50 11.34 -0.09
CA LYS A 74 0.61 12.17 1.12
C LYS A 74 -0.06 13.53 0.92
N ASP A 75 0.24 14.20 -0.19
CA ASP A 75 -0.36 15.50 -0.53
C ASP A 75 -1.88 15.39 -0.67
N LEU A 76 -2.38 14.36 -1.36
CA LEU A 76 -3.81 14.12 -1.52
C LEU A 76 -4.51 13.81 -0.18
N SER A 77 -3.83 13.10 0.73
CA SER A 77 -4.35 12.88 2.09
C SER A 77 -4.38 14.15 2.93
N VAL A 78 -3.43 15.07 2.74
CA VAL A 78 -3.40 16.37 3.44
C VAL A 78 -4.46 17.31 2.89
N ARG A 79 -4.69 17.31 1.58
CA ARG A 79 -5.68 18.19 0.91
C ARG A 79 -7.12 17.71 1.03
N GLY A 80 -7.35 16.51 1.55
CA GLY A 80 -8.69 15.97 1.79
C GLY A 80 -9.44 16.58 2.97
N GLU A 81 -8.81 17.49 3.72
CA GLU A 81 -9.39 18.14 4.91
C GLU A 81 -9.86 19.59 4.66
N ASP A 82 -9.73 20.12 3.44
CA ASP A 82 -9.98 21.54 3.13
C ASP A 82 -10.97 21.77 1.96
N ILE A 83 -12.01 20.93 1.85
CA ILE A 83 -13.17 21.21 0.98
C ILE A 83 -14.45 21.15 1.81
N CYS A 84 -14.53 22.03 2.81
CA CYS A 84 -15.76 22.52 3.42
C CYS A 84 -15.50 23.95 3.89
N ASN A 85 -15.52 24.91 2.96
CA ASN A 85 -15.84 26.30 3.28
C ASN A 85 -16.57 26.96 2.10
#